data_AF-A0A965UR65-F1
#
_entry.id   AF-A0A965UR65-F1
#
_cell.length_a   1.000
_cell.length_b   1.000
_cell.length_c   1.000
_cell.angle_alpha   90.00
_cell.angle_beta   90.00
_cell.angle_gamma   90.00
#
_symmetry.space_group_name_H-M   'P 1'
#
loop_
_entity.id
_entity.type
_entity.pdbx_description
1 polymer ?
#
loop_
_entity_poly.entity_id
_entity_poly.type
_entity_poly.pdbx_seq_one_letter_code
_entity_poly.pdbx_strand_id
1 'polypeptide(L)'
;MNGRIIVDSQFTDTASATGVASTKVVALQTSSEYTSGKVAVVSGTCGTSAVTITLASPGYTAASGSAVSFSSVSRIVFSATGATLVKCVGGATGKPLVMSRAEQGAVSEVGATETSLQVSVDATAGTSSYTLVMYGD
;
A
#
# COMPACT_ATOMS: atom_id res chain seq x y z
N MET A 1 -23.44 -7.27 -7.23
CA MET A 1 -23.03 -6.99 -5.84
C MET A 1 -22.00 -8.04 -5.43
N ASN A 2 -20.90 -7.62 -4.78
CA ASN A 2 -20.05 -8.36 -3.80
C ASN A 2 -18.62 -7.78 -3.76
N GLY A 3 -18.00 -7.69 -2.57
CA GLY A 3 -16.59 -7.32 -2.38
C GLY A 3 -15.95 -8.04 -1.16
N ARG A 4 -14.70 -8.52 -1.32
CA ARG A 4 -13.92 -9.27 -0.32
C ARG A 4 -12.42 -9.08 -0.59
N ILE A 5 -11.59 -8.94 0.43
CA ILE A 5 -10.11 -8.93 0.30
C ILE A 5 -9.53 -10.05 1.15
N ILE A 6 -8.48 -10.76 0.69
CA ILE A 6 -7.80 -11.86 1.40
C ILE A 6 -6.27 -11.78 1.16
N VAL A 7 -5.42 -11.98 2.18
CA VAL A 7 -3.95 -12.09 2.13
C VAL A 7 -3.46 -13.23 3.06
N ASP A 8 -3.32 -14.45 2.56
CA ASP A 8 -2.66 -15.57 3.28
C ASP A 8 -1.16 -15.64 3.00
N SER A 9 -0.36 -16.02 3.98
CA SER A 9 1.09 -16.20 3.85
C SER A 9 1.54 -17.23 4.86
N GLN A 10 2.47 -18.10 4.46
CA GLN A 10 2.92 -19.24 5.25
C GLN A 10 4.41 -19.42 4.98
N PHE A 11 5.21 -19.47 6.05
CA PHE A 11 6.65 -19.70 5.96
C PHE A 11 6.99 -21.11 6.45
N THR A 12 7.70 -21.87 5.61
CA THR A 12 8.32 -23.15 5.96
C THR A 12 9.82 -23.00 5.81
N ASP A 13 10.53 -23.01 6.93
CA ASP A 13 12.00 -23.00 6.96
C ASP A 13 12.48 -24.45 7.09
N THR A 14 13.14 -24.96 6.05
CA THR A 14 13.84 -26.26 6.12
C THR A 14 15.28 -26.01 6.50
N ALA A 15 15.55 -26.02 7.80
CA ALA A 15 16.92 -26.19 8.29
C ALA A 15 17.37 -27.63 8.02
N SER A 16 18.61 -27.81 7.56
CA SER A 16 19.25 -29.09 7.28
C SER A 16 19.58 -29.92 8.54
N ALA A 17 18.87 -29.71 9.66
CA ALA A 17 19.04 -30.43 10.92
C ALA A 17 17.69 -30.91 11.47
N THR A 18 17.66 -32.17 11.93
CA THR A 18 16.50 -32.81 12.55
C THR A 18 16.08 -32.11 13.84
N GLY A 19 14.82 -31.64 13.92
CA GLY A 19 14.14 -31.44 15.20
C GLY A 19 13.47 -30.10 15.49
N VAL A 20 13.41 -29.12 14.58
CA VAL A 20 12.63 -27.88 14.83
C VAL A 20 11.89 -27.43 13.57
N ALA A 21 10.55 -27.43 13.63
CA ALA A 21 9.68 -26.79 12.65
C ALA A 21 8.92 -25.65 13.34
N SER A 22 9.12 -24.41 12.88
CA SER A 22 8.33 -23.25 13.31
C SER A 22 7.51 -22.78 12.10
N THR A 23 6.20 -23.01 12.13
CA THR A 23 5.27 -22.55 11.08
C THR A 23 4.77 -21.16 11.45
N LYS A 24 5.02 -20.13 10.62
CA LYS A 24 4.36 -18.82 10.76
C LYS A 24 3.43 -18.60 9.58
N VAL A 25 2.14 -18.43 9.87
CA VAL A 25 1.08 -18.12 8.89
C VAL A 25 0.59 -16.69 9.14
N VAL A 26 0.54 -15.81 8.14
CA VAL A 26 -0.20 -14.54 8.18
C VAL A 26 -1.32 -14.56 7.14
N ALA A 27 -2.55 -14.76 7.59
CA ALA A 27 -3.80 -14.62 6.84
C ALA A 27 -4.49 -13.28 7.13
N LEU A 28 -4.96 -12.60 6.09
CA LEU A 28 -5.84 -11.45 6.10
C LEU A 28 -7.06 -11.88 5.32
N GLN A 29 -8.28 -11.69 5.83
CA GLN A 29 -9.49 -11.72 5.02
C GLN A 29 -10.37 -10.61 5.57
N THR A 30 -10.88 -9.72 4.73
CA THR A 30 -11.88 -8.73 5.09
C THR A 30 -13.16 -9.02 4.31
N SER A 31 -14.23 -9.22 5.08
CA SER A 31 -15.60 -8.95 4.66
C SER A 31 -16.35 -8.42 5.88
N SER A 32 -16.06 -7.17 6.24
CA SER A 32 -17.14 -6.29 6.68
C SER A 32 -17.63 -5.64 5.40
N GLU A 33 -18.91 -5.74 5.06
CA GLU A 33 -19.47 -4.73 4.17
C GLU A 33 -19.14 -3.39 4.80
N TYR A 34 -18.33 -2.58 4.11
CA TYR A 34 -18.06 -1.23 4.56
C TYR A 34 -19.39 -0.47 4.46
N THR A 35 -20.19 -0.49 5.54
CA THR A 35 -21.34 0.39 5.68
C THR A 35 -20.89 1.85 5.77
N SER A 36 -19.60 2.06 6.05
CA SER A 36 -18.89 3.34 6.12
C SER A 36 -17.43 3.18 5.67
N GLY A 37 -16.86 4.25 5.14
CA GLY A 37 -15.48 4.29 4.63
C GLY A 37 -15.42 4.50 3.10
N LYS A 38 -14.30 5.04 2.64
CA LYS A 38 -13.97 5.33 1.25
C LYS A 38 -12.80 4.46 0.81
N VAL A 39 -12.76 4.13 -0.48
CA VAL A 39 -11.62 3.48 -1.12
C VAL A 39 -11.21 4.31 -2.33
N ALA A 40 -9.90 4.52 -2.50
CA ALA A 40 -9.34 5.16 -3.67
C ALA A 40 -8.19 4.33 -4.23
N VAL A 41 -8.10 4.24 -5.55
CA VAL A 41 -6.96 3.64 -6.25
C VAL A 41 -6.24 4.75 -7.00
N VAL A 42 -4.95 4.87 -6.73
CA VAL A 42 -4.04 5.87 -7.32
C VAL A 42 -2.96 5.10 -8.07
N SER A 43 -2.86 5.34 -9.37
CA SER A 43 -1.82 4.74 -10.21
C SER A 43 -1.03 5.83 -10.91
N GLY A 44 0.27 5.64 -11.04
CA GLY A 44 1.13 6.58 -11.72
C GLY A 44 2.54 6.05 -11.92
N THR A 45 3.43 6.92 -12.38
CA THR A 45 4.86 6.65 -12.52
C THR A 45 5.64 7.47 -11.51
N CYS A 46 6.70 6.90 -10.96
CA CYS A 46 7.65 7.61 -10.10
C CYS A 46 9.08 7.40 -10.58
N GLY A 47 9.92 8.41 -10.37
CA GLY A 47 11.37 8.30 -10.47
C GLY A 47 12.01 8.33 -9.08
N THR A 48 13.25 8.79 -9.00
CA THR A 48 13.95 8.99 -7.73
C THR A 48 13.45 10.21 -6.96
N SER A 49 12.88 11.21 -7.65
CA SER A 49 12.10 12.28 -7.02
C SER A 49 10.74 11.76 -6.57
N ALA A 50 10.38 12.06 -5.31
CA ALA A 50 9.13 11.61 -4.72
C ALA A 50 7.91 12.27 -5.37
N VAL A 51 6.91 11.43 -5.66
CA VAL A 51 5.55 11.86 -5.99
C VAL A 51 4.76 11.94 -4.69
N THR A 52 4.19 13.10 -4.40
CA THR A 52 3.39 13.32 -3.19
C THR A 52 1.92 13.10 -3.50
N ILE A 53 1.28 12.28 -2.68
CA ILE A 53 -0.15 11.99 -2.71
C ILE A 53 -0.76 12.55 -1.42
N THR A 54 -1.56 13.61 -1.53
CA THR A 54 -2.25 14.21 -0.38
C THR A 54 -3.49 13.39 -0.03
N LEU A 55 -3.61 12.95 1.22
CA LEU A 55 -4.71 12.06 1.64
C LEU A 55 -6.07 12.76 1.63
N ALA A 56 -6.11 14.02 2.07
CA ALA A 56 -7.35 14.80 2.09
C ALA A 56 -7.87 15.18 0.69
N SER A 57 -7.00 15.15 -0.32
CA SER A 57 -7.35 15.47 -1.71
C SER A 57 -6.39 14.76 -2.64
N PRO A 58 -6.58 13.45 -2.89
CA PRO A 58 -5.72 12.69 -3.78
C PRO A 58 -5.82 13.11 -5.25
N GLY A 59 -6.70 14.08 -5.58
CA GLY A 59 -6.82 14.64 -6.93
C GLY A 59 -7.79 13.89 -7.85
N TYR A 60 -8.66 13.05 -7.31
CA TYR A 60 -9.62 12.25 -8.07
C TYR A 60 -11.06 12.62 -7.75
N THR A 61 -11.95 12.44 -8.71
CA THR A 61 -13.39 12.61 -8.57
C THR A 61 -14.10 11.27 -8.61
N ALA A 62 -15.14 11.11 -7.78
CA ALA A 62 -16.06 9.99 -7.85
C ALA A 62 -16.87 10.05 -9.15
N ALA A 63 -17.59 8.97 -9.50
CA ALA A 63 -18.47 8.92 -10.67
C ALA A 63 -19.56 10.03 -10.66
N SER A 64 -19.86 10.60 -9.48
CA SER A 64 -20.75 11.75 -9.30
C SER A 64 -20.10 13.11 -9.61
N GLY A 65 -18.81 13.16 -9.95
CA GLY A 65 -18.03 14.39 -10.13
C GLY A 65 -17.53 15.04 -8.83
N SER A 66 -17.88 14.49 -7.66
CA SER A 66 -17.40 14.99 -6.37
C SER A 66 -15.96 14.59 -6.11
N ALA A 67 -15.14 15.47 -5.55
CA ALA A 67 -13.78 15.10 -5.13
C ALA A 67 -13.81 13.98 -4.08
N VAL A 68 -12.98 12.96 -4.27
CA VAL A 68 -12.72 11.96 -3.24
C VAL A 68 -11.80 12.60 -2.22
N SER A 69 -12.21 12.61 -0.95
CA SER A 69 -11.41 13.14 0.17
C SER A 69 -11.45 12.18 1.35
N PHE A 70 -10.33 12.04 2.04
CA PHE A 70 -10.23 11.28 3.28
C PHE A 70 -9.96 12.23 4.45
N SER A 71 -10.79 12.16 5.48
CA SER A 71 -10.51 12.69 6.81
C SER A 71 -9.36 11.94 7.48
N SER A 72 -9.25 10.63 7.24
CA SER A 72 -8.09 9.82 7.61
C SER A 72 -7.96 8.61 6.68
N VAL A 73 -6.73 8.19 6.38
CA VAL A 73 -6.45 6.90 5.75
C VAL A 73 -5.87 5.99 6.82
N SER A 74 -6.41 4.79 6.95
CA SER A 74 -5.99 3.83 7.97
C SER A 74 -5.15 2.70 7.39
N ARG A 75 -5.33 2.35 6.12
CA ARG A 75 -4.65 1.22 5.47
C ARG A 75 -4.34 1.50 4.02
N ILE A 76 -3.22 0.95 3.56
CA ILE A 76 -2.81 1.00 2.16
C ILE A 76 -2.41 -0.38 1.63
N VAL A 77 -2.66 -0.58 0.34
CA VAL A 77 -2.08 -1.67 -0.45
C VAL A 77 -1.23 -1.04 -1.55
N PHE A 78 -0.01 -1.50 -1.72
CA PHE A 78 0.96 -0.93 -2.63
C PHE A 78 1.58 -2.00 -3.51
N SER A 79 1.66 -1.72 -4.81
CA SER A 79 2.38 -2.54 -5.79
C SER A 79 3.15 -1.64 -6.74
N ALA A 80 4.34 -2.07 -7.15
CA ALA A 80 5.17 -1.38 -8.11
C ALA A 80 5.78 -2.33 -9.13
N THR A 81 5.97 -1.84 -10.36
CA THR A 81 6.50 -2.61 -11.48
C THR A 81 8.03 -2.51 -11.56
N GLY A 82 8.66 -3.41 -12.32
CA GLY A 82 10.11 -3.40 -12.53
C GLY A 82 10.91 -3.98 -11.35
N ALA A 83 12.21 -4.20 -11.57
CA ALA A 83 13.07 -4.93 -10.62
C ALA A 83 13.55 -4.07 -9.43
N THR A 84 13.51 -2.74 -9.58
CA THR A 84 13.97 -1.80 -8.54
C THR A 84 12.88 -1.63 -7.49
N LEU A 85 13.29 -1.56 -6.21
CA LEU A 85 12.37 -1.27 -5.12
C LEU A 85 11.78 0.14 -5.28
N VAL A 86 10.49 0.24 -5.00
CA VAL A 86 9.77 1.50 -4.85
C VAL A 86 9.28 1.56 -3.42
N LYS A 87 9.52 2.70 -2.77
CA LYS A 87 9.07 2.98 -1.42
C LYS A 87 7.87 3.90 -1.43
N CYS A 88 6.91 3.60 -0.57
CA CYS A 88 5.83 4.48 -0.15
C CYS A 88 6.05 4.81 1.32
N VAL A 89 6.30 6.08 1.61
CA VAL A 89 6.63 6.56 2.96
C VAL A 89 5.62 7.59 3.43
N GLY A 90 5.50 7.76 4.75
CA GLY A 90 4.68 8.81 5.34
C GLY A 90 5.29 10.18 5.04
N GLY A 91 4.51 11.12 4.52
CA GLY A 91 5.00 12.45 4.18
C GLY A 91 5.34 13.29 5.41
N ALA A 92 4.69 13.04 6.57
CA ALA A 92 4.95 13.79 7.80
C ALA A 92 6.15 13.22 8.57
N THR A 93 6.26 11.89 8.64
CA THR A 93 7.30 11.23 9.45
C THR A 93 8.50 10.75 8.65
N GLY A 94 8.39 10.68 7.31
CA GLY A 94 9.40 10.09 6.44
C GLY A 94 9.60 8.59 6.65
N LYS A 95 8.80 7.94 7.52
CA LYS A 95 8.97 6.54 7.85
C LYS A 95 8.47 5.67 6.71
N PRO A 96 9.22 4.63 6.30
CA PRO A 96 8.75 3.70 5.29
C PRO A 96 7.52 2.98 5.81
N LEU A 97 6.41 3.15 5.10
CA LEU A 97 5.16 2.46 5.39
C LEU A 97 5.17 1.11 4.67
N VAL A 98 5.58 1.09 3.41
CA VAL A 98 5.58 -0.11 2.57
C VAL A 98 6.53 0.03 1.38
N MET A 99 7.10 -1.08 0.92
CA MET A 99 7.90 -1.15 -0.31
C MET A 99 7.38 -2.27 -1.22
N SER A 100 7.58 -2.11 -2.52
CA SER A 100 7.20 -3.10 -3.52
C SER A 100 8.14 -3.05 -4.73
N ARG A 101 8.22 -4.16 -5.46
CA ARG A 101 8.83 -4.28 -6.79
C ARG A 101 8.23 -5.49 -7.50
N ALA A 102 8.49 -5.62 -8.80
CA ALA A 102 8.15 -6.79 -9.60
C ALA A 102 6.68 -7.24 -9.42
N GLU A 103 5.78 -6.25 -9.33
CA GLU A 103 4.32 -6.43 -9.18
C GLU A 103 3.90 -7.10 -7.87
N GLN A 104 4.81 -7.21 -6.90
CA GLN A 104 4.52 -7.80 -5.60
C GLN A 104 3.66 -6.86 -4.76
N GLY A 105 2.46 -7.29 -4.40
CA GLY A 105 1.60 -6.54 -3.49
C GLY A 105 2.14 -6.54 -2.06
N ALA A 106 2.05 -5.39 -1.39
CA ALA A 106 2.38 -5.23 0.01
C ALA A 106 1.32 -4.37 0.71
N VAL A 107 1.06 -4.63 1.99
CA VAL A 107 0.00 -3.98 2.77
C VAL A 107 0.59 -3.36 4.02
N SER A 108 0.11 -2.19 4.40
CA SER A 108 0.55 -1.51 5.63
C SER A 108 -0.56 -0.66 6.24
N GLU A 109 -0.47 -0.44 7.54
CA GLU A 109 -1.27 0.58 8.22
C GLU A 109 -0.68 1.97 8.00
N VAL A 110 -1.53 2.99 8.03
CA VAL A 110 -1.12 4.39 7.95
C VAL A 110 -1.25 5.01 9.32
N GLY A 111 -0.17 5.64 9.80
CA GLY A 111 -0.16 6.32 11.09
C GLY A 111 -1.14 7.49 11.12
N ALA A 112 -1.81 7.68 12.26
CA ALA A 112 -2.84 8.73 12.42
C ALA A 112 -2.34 10.17 12.19
N THR A 113 -1.02 10.39 12.17
CA THR A 113 -0.40 11.70 11.92
C THR A 113 -0.11 11.97 10.44
N GLU A 114 -0.26 10.96 9.56
CA GLU A 114 0.06 11.13 8.16
C GLU A 114 -1.04 11.90 7.44
N THR A 115 -0.63 12.91 6.68
CA THR A 115 -1.52 13.73 5.83
C THR A 115 -1.22 13.55 4.34
N SER A 116 -0.08 12.93 4.03
CA SER A 116 0.34 12.61 2.67
C SER A 116 1.21 11.36 2.64
N LEU A 117 1.33 10.77 1.46
CA LEU A 117 2.23 9.67 1.16
C LEU A 117 3.20 10.11 0.07
N GLN A 118 4.43 9.63 0.15
CA GLN A 118 5.47 9.92 -0.83
C GLN A 118 5.94 8.63 -1.49
N VAL A 119 5.84 8.58 -2.82
CA VAL A 119 6.21 7.42 -3.63
C VAL A 119 7.46 7.74 -4.45
N SER A 120 8.50 6.93 -4.30
CA SER A 120 9.76 7.11 -5.05
C SER A 120 10.47 5.78 -5.28
N VAL A 121 11.27 5.72 -6.35
CA VAL A 121 12.22 4.64 -6.58
C VAL A 121 13.30 4.69 -5.50
N ASP A 122 13.55 3.56 -4.85
CA ASP A 122 14.59 3.42 -3.82
C ASP A 122 15.94 3.05 -4.48
N ALA A 123 16.41 3.94 -5.33
CA ALA A 123 17.70 3.86 -6.01
C ALA A 123 18.19 5.26 -6.40
N THR A 124 19.40 5.33 -6.97
CA THR A 124 19.98 6.60 -7.47
C THR A 124 19.50 6.96 -8.88
N ALA A 125 18.88 6.02 -9.61
CA ALA A 125 18.28 6.24 -10.92
C ALA A 125 17.17 5.23 -11.21
N GLY A 126 16.35 5.53 -12.22
CA GLY A 126 15.30 4.64 -12.72
C GLY A 126 13.91 5.23 -12.58
N THR A 127 12.95 4.53 -13.19
CA THR A 127 11.53 4.82 -13.11
C THR A 127 10.76 3.52 -12.88
N SER A 128 9.58 3.63 -12.27
CA SER A 128 8.67 2.52 -12.06
C SER A 128 7.23 3.02 -12.11
N SER A 129 6.31 2.14 -12.49
CA SER A 129 4.88 2.39 -12.33
C SER A 129 4.42 1.81 -10.99
N TYR A 130 3.52 2.50 -10.30
CA TYR A 130 2.97 2.05 -9.04
C TYR A 130 1.44 2.08 -9.06
N THR A 131 0.86 1.25 -8.20
CA THR A 131 -0.55 1.27 -7.81
C THR A 131 -0.62 1.33 -6.29
N LEU A 132 -1.39 2.28 -5.78
CA LEU A 132 -1.66 2.49 -4.37
C LEU A 132 -3.17 2.44 -4.17
N VAL A 133 -3.64 1.51 -3.34
CA VAL A 133 -5.01 1.47 -2.85
C VAL A 133 -5.03 2.05 -1.45
N MET A 134 -5.91 3.01 -1.19
CA MET A 134 -6.09 3.66 0.10
C MET A 134 -7.47 3.33 0.65
N TYR A 135 -7.52 3.05 1.95
CA TYR A 135 -8.75 2.81 2.69
C TYR A 135 -8.82 3.72 3.92
N GLY A 136 -9.95 4.41 4.11
CA GLY A 136 -10.11 5.43 5.13
C GLY A 136 -11.54 5.98 5.18
N ASP A 137 -11.75 7.08 5.91
CA ASP A 137 -13.07 7.75 6.05
C ASP A 137 -13.08 9.13 5.39
#